data_AF-A0A0G1N381-F1
#
_entry.id   AF-A0A0G1N381-F1
#
_cell.length_a   1.000
_cell.length_b   1.000
_cell.length_c   1.000
_cell.angle_alpha   90.00
_cell.angle_beta   90.00
_cell.angle_gamma   90.00
#
_symmetry.space_group_name_H-M   'P 1'
#
loop_
_entity.id
_entity.type
_entity.pdbx_description
1 polymer ?
#
loop_
_entity_poly.entity_id
_entity_poly.type
_entity_poly.pdbx_seq_one_letter_code
_entity_poly.pdbx_strand_id
1 'polypeptide(L)'
;MFAGNLIDHGLDDMNISMMTGRLSGGLDDIFDDVKIFPEGIDKKTRSKFINEIYEKNYAKVSNYKRWILNHGLLLMCSVFDEFMADLLNEILIVNPSLCLWDNRKDIISDFKGKSLKERYKTYINKLRIKEGDFFDFSAFKLDIQLKYKNFNFEDLEEIYKKRHKVAHTDGYILKSYSELVKISDIFQKLILILARQAMNKWSIETELTIYLKK
;
A
#
# COMPACT_ATOMS: atom_id res chain seq x y z
N MET A 1 6.52 12.56 18.05
CA MET A 1 5.79 12.72 16.77
C MET A 1 5.41 11.38 16.13
N PHE A 2 6.23 10.33 16.22
CA PHE A 2 5.90 8.98 15.72
C PHE A 2 4.93 8.22 16.64
N ALA A 3 5.13 8.25 17.96
CA ALA A 3 4.28 7.56 18.94
C ALA A 3 2.85 8.14 19.05
N GLY A 4 2.70 9.47 19.09
CA GLY A 4 1.37 10.11 19.13
C GLY A 4 0.47 9.73 17.94
N ASN A 5 1.06 9.57 16.75
CA ASN A 5 0.33 9.12 15.57
C ASN A 5 -0.12 7.65 15.66
N LEU A 6 0.57 6.80 16.42
CA LEU A 6 0.19 5.39 16.61
C LEU A 6 -0.95 5.25 17.62
N ILE A 7 -0.96 6.10 18.66
CA ILE A 7 -2.06 6.21 19.64
C ILE A 7 -3.35 6.69 18.94
N ASP A 8 -3.24 7.71 18.08
CA ASP A 8 -4.37 8.24 17.30
C ASP A 8 -4.99 7.21 16.34
N HIS A 9 -4.28 6.11 16.05
CA HIS A 9 -4.74 5.02 15.19
C HIS A 9 -5.10 3.74 15.98
N GLY A 10 -5.27 3.85 17.30
CA GLY A 10 -5.86 2.80 18.13
C GLY A 10 -4.91 1.70 18.58
N LEU A 11 -3.60 1.90 18.46
CA LEU A 11 -2.61 1.04 19.12
C LEU A 11 -2.48 1.49 20.58
N ASP A 12 -2.68 0.57 21.51
CA ASP A 12 -2.46 0.85 22.93
C ASP A 12 -0.96 1.02 23.24
N ASP A 13 -0.68 1.74 24.32
CA ASP A 13 0.68 2.10 24.74
C ASP A 13 1.58 0.87 24.95
N MET A 14 1.01 -0.27 25.33
CA MET A 14 1.77 -1.50 25.55
C MET A 14 2.28 -2.07 24.22
N ASN A 15 1.43 -2.09 23.19
CA ASN A 15 1.81 -2.50 21.84
C ASN A 15 2.81 -1.53 21.20
N ILE A 16 2.63 -0.22 21.39
CA ILE A 16 3.58 0.80 20.91
C ILE A 16 4.94 0.63 21.61
N SER A 17 4.95 0.38 22.91
CA SER A 17 6.16 0.12 23.71
C SER A 17 6.86 -1.18 23.29
N MET A 18 6.12 -2.23 22.97
CA MET A 18 6.69 -3.47 22.45
C MET A 18 7.30 -3.31 21.05
N MET A 19 6.66 -2.52 20.17
CA MET A 19 7.12 -2.30 18.79
C MET A 19 8.28 -1.30 18.69
N THR A 20 8.29 -0.28 19.55
CA THR A 20 9.25 0.83 19.48
C THR A 20 10.28 0.79 20.60
N GLY A 21 10.14 -0.11 21.57
CA GLY A 21 10.96 -0.14 22.77
C GLY A 21 10.82 1.15 23.57
N ARG A 22 11.93 1.62 24.16
CA ARG A 22 12.02 2.90 24.90
C ARG A 22 11.87 4.15 24.01
N LEU A 23 11.64 4.00 22.70
CA LEU A 23 11.38 5.15 21.81
C LEU A 23 9.95 5.70 21.98
N SER A 24 9.07 4.97 22.67
CA SER A 24 7.69 5.38 22.95
C SER A 24 7.59 6.57 23.91
N GLY A 25 8.50 6.70 24.90
CA GLY A 25 8.54 7.85 25.81
C GLY A 25 9.20 9.11 25.25
N GLY A 26 9.56 9.10 23.96
CA GLY A 26 10.13 10.26 23.26
C GLY A 26 11.65 10.35 23.36
N LEU A 27 12.21 11.50 22.96
CA LEU A 27 13.65 11.76 23.05
C LEU A 27 14.14 11.65 24.50
N ASP A 28 13.28 11.98 25.47
CA ASP A 28 13.56 11.94 26.91
C ASP A 28 14.02 10.55 27.41
N ASP A 29 13.37 9.49 26.95
CA ASP A 29 13.71 8.10 27.33
C ASP A 29 14.99 7.57 26.69
N ILE A 30 15.42 8.14 25.54
CA ILE A 30 16.72 7.82 24.92
C ILE A 30 17.87 8.36 25.79
N PHE A 31 17.64 9.46 26.53
CA PHE A 31 18.67 10.03 27.42
C PHE A 31 18.93 9.18 28.67
N ASP A 32 18.04 8.25 29.01
CA ASP A 32 18.14 7.40 30.20
C ASP A 32 18.47 5.93 29.88
N ASP A 33 18.86 5.64 28.63
CA ASP A 33 19.42 4.34 28.27
C ASP A 33 20.91 4.24 28.64
N VAL A 34 21.19 3.48 29.69
CA VAL A 34 22.54 3.22 30.23
C VAL A 34 23.46 2.51 29.21
N LYS A 35 22.88 1.90 28.16
CA LYS A 35 23.66 1.31 27.05
C LYS A 35 24.21 2.37 26.09
N ILE A 36 23.59 3.54 26.03
CA ILE A 36 23.98 4.64 25.14
C ILE A 36 24.84 5.65 25.90
N PHE A 37 24.48 5.96 27.15
CA PHE A 37 25.23 6.84 28.02
C PHE A 37 25.62 6.12 29.31
N PRO A 38 26.92 5.88 29.56
CA PRO A 38 27.40 5.34 30.82
C PRO A 38 26.91 6.15 32.02
N GLU A 39 26.80 5.50 33.18
CA GLU A 39 26.49 6.17 34.44
C GLU A 39 27.52 7.29 34.72
N GLY A 40 27.04 8.43 35.23
CA GLY A 40 27.87 9.59 35.56
C GLY A 40 27.93 10.70 34.51
N ILE A 41 27.42 10.50 33.29
CA ILE A 41 27.26 11.61 32.33
C ILE A 41 26.02 12.44 32.70
N ASP A 42 26.18 13.75 32.86
CA ASP A 42 25.09 14.66 33.22
C ASP A 42 24.12 14.91 32.05
N LYS A 43 22.87 15.27 32.38
CA LYS A 43 21.78 15.46 31.41
C LYS A 43 22.10 16.50 30.32
N LYS A 44 22.87 17.55 30.62
CA LYS A 44 23.24 18.60 29.65
C LYS A 44 24.22 18.04 28.63
N THR A 45 25.19 17.24 29.05
CA THR A 45 26.14 16.57 28.16
C THR A 45 25.44 15.54 27.27
N ARG A 46 24.51 14.73 27.81
CA ARG A 46 23.69 13.80 27.01
C ARG A 46 22.84 14.53 25.97
N SER A 47 22.18 15.62 26.36
CA SER A 47 21.39 16.50 25.48
C SER A 47 22.22 17.06 24.32
N LYS A 48 23.44 17.53 24.62
CA LYS A 48 24.36 18.05 23.61
C LYS A 48 24.78 16.96 22.62
N PHE A 49 25.12 15.77 23.10
CA PHE A 49 25.54 14.65 22.26
C PHE A 49 24.42 14.15 21.33
N ILE A 50 23.18 13.99 21.83
CA ILE A 50 22.05 13.64 20.97
C ILE A 50 21.76 14.73 19.96
N ASN A 51 21.79 16.02 20.36
CA ASN A 51 21.61 17.10 19.40
C ASN A 51 22.69 17.09 18.33
N GLU A 52 23.96 16.84 18.68
CA GLU A 52 25.03 16.70 17.70
C GLU A 52 24.83 15.50 16.77
N ILE A 53 24.39 14.34 17.29
CA ILE A 53 24.03 13.18 16.46
C ILE A 53 22.84 13.49 15.57
N TYR A 54 21.80 14.12 16.12
CA TYR A 54 20.57 14.46 15.42
C TYR A 54 20.87 15.45 14.31
N GLU A 55 21.57 16.55 14.58
CA GLU A 55 22.01 17.53 13.58
C GLU A 55 22.90 16.90 12.51
N LYS A 56 23.92 16.13 12.93
CA LYS A 56 24.83 15.43 12.00
C LYS A 56 24.11 14.42 11.11
N ASN A 57 23.01 13.84 11.59
CA ASN A 57 22.19 12.89 10.85
C ASN A 57 20.85 13.47 10.39
N TYR A 58 20.59 14.77 10.57
CA TYR A 58 19.26 15.35 10.37
C TYR A 58 18.84 15.22 8.92
N ALA A 59 19.77 15.49 8.01
CA ALA A 59 19.58 15.29 6.58
C ALA A 59 19.27 13.82 6.24
N LYS A 60 19.89 12.85 6.92
CA LYS A 60 19.61 11.41 6.73
C LYS A 60 18.24 11.02 7.30
N VAL A 61 17.97 11.40 8.56
CA VAL A 61 16.72 11.16 9.29
C VAL A 61 15.52 11.78 8.58
N SER A 62 15.64 13.01 8.10
CA SER A 62 14.60 13.70 7.34
C SER A 62 14.32 13.03 5.98
N ASN A 63 15.34 12.43 5.35
CA ASN A 63 15.18 11.67 4.11
C ASN A 63 14.52 10.29 4.31
N TYR A 64 14.65 9.64 5.47
CA TYR A 64 13.98 8.35 5.74
C TYR A 64 12.47 8.42 5.61
N LYS A 65 11.84 9.52 6.05
CA LYS A 65 10.39 9.71 5.88
C LYS A 65 9.99 9.59 4.41
N ARG A 66 10.74 10.21 3.51
CA ARG A 66 10.46 10.16 2.07
C ARG A 66 10.73 8.76 1.52
N TRP A 67 11.79 8.09 1.96
CA TRP A 67 12.09 6.73 1.56
C TRP A 67 10.95 5.75 1.92
N ILE A 68 10.48 5.79 3.17
CA ILE A 68 9.36 4.95 3.65
C ILE A 68 8.10 5.18 2.81
N LEU A 69 7.75 6.44 2.54
CA LEU A 69 6.56 6.76 1.74
C LEU A 69 6.64 6.19 0.32
N ASN A 70 7.78 6.37 -0.34
CA ASN A 70 7.97 5.93 -1.71
C ASN A 70 8.08 4.39 -1.79
N HIS A 71 8.66 3.74 -0.77
CA HIS A 71 8.63 2.28 -0.65
C HIS A 71 7.20 1.76 -0.42
N GLY A 72 6.38 2.48 0.37
CA GLY A 72 4.96 2.19 0.52
C GLY A 72 4.20 2.20 -0.81
N LEU A 73 4.51 3.15 -1.70
CA LEU A 73 3.95 3.18 -3.06
C LEU A 73 4.34 1.93 -3.87
N LEU A 74 5.62 1.53 -3.83
CA LEU A 74 6.07 0.31 -4.50
C LEU A 74 5.31 -0.92 -4.00
N LEU A 75 5.19 -1.05 -2.68
CA LEU A 75 4.49 -2.18 -2.06
C LEU A 75 3.02 -2.24 -2.46
N MET A 76 2.29 -1.12 -2.42
CA MET A 76 0.87 -1.12 -2.79
C MET A 76 0.63 -1.49 -4.25
N CYS A 77 1.45 -0.97 -5.17
CA CYS A 77 1.36 -1.37 -6.57
C CYS A 77 1.68 -2.86 -6.75
N SER A 78 2.68 -3.39 -6.04
CA SER A 78 3.01 -4.81 -6.10
C SER A 78 1.89 -5.69 -5.53
N VAL A 79 1.29 -5.30 -4.40
CA VAL A 79 0.15 -6.02 -3.81
C VAL A 79 -1.04 -6.04 -4.77
N PHE A 80 -1.34 -4.90 -5.43
CA PHE A 80 -2.40 -4.86 -6.42
C PHE A 80 -2.08 -5.70 -7.67
N ASP A 81 -0.83 -5.69 -8.11
CA ASP A 81 -0.34 -6.51 -9.22
C ASP A 81 -0.51 -8.01 -8.94
N GLU A 82 -0.09 -8.47 -7.75
CA GLU A 82 -0.25 -9.86 -7.33
C GLU A 82 -1.72 -10.23 -7.15
N PHE A 83 -2.52 -9.37 -6.52
CA PHE A 83 -3.96 -9.60 -6.36
C PHE A 83 -4.65 -9.80 -7.73
N MET A 84 -4.35 -8.95 -8.72
CA MET A 84 -4.92 -9.12 -10.05
C MET A 84 -4.49 -10.43 -10.72
N ALA A 85 -3.26 -10.89 -10.50
CA ALA A 85 -2.79 -12.16 -11.06
C ALA A 85 -3.44 -13.36 -10.37
N ASP A 86 -3.54 -13.32 -9.04
CA ASP A 86 -4.15 -14.39 -8.24
C ASP A 86 -5.65 -14.49 -8.53
N LEU A 87 -6.35 -13.35 -8.57
CA LEU A 87 -7.76 -13.32 -8.92
C LEU A 87 -8.02 -13.87 -10.33
N LEU A 88 -7.16 -13.52 -11.30
CA LEU A 88 -7.23 -14.11 -12.63
C LEU A 88 -7.04 -15.63 -12.57
N ASN A 89 -6.05 -16.12 -11.83
CA ASN A 89 -5.79 -17.55 -11.68
C ASN A 89 -7.01 -18.29 -11.08
N GLU A 90 -7.62 -17.73 -10.04
CA GLU A 90 -8.85 -18.27 -9.44
C GLU A 90 -10.01 -18.30 -10.44
N ILE A 91 -10.20 -17.24 -11.24
CA ILE A 91 -11.22 -17.21 -12.28
C ILE A 91 -11.01 -18.32 -13.30
N LEU A 92 -9.77 -18.54 -13.71
CA LEU A 92 -9.41 -19.58 -14.68
C LEU A 92 -9.52 -21.00 -14.08
N ILE A 93 -9.33 -21.17 -12.76
CA ILE A 93 -9.57 -22.44 -12.06
C ILE A 93 -11.06 -22.78 -12.07
N VAL A 94 -11.91 -21.83 -11.68
CA VAL A 94 -13.36 -22.03 -11.61
C VAL A 94 -14.00 -22.09 -12.99
N ASN A 95 -13.39 -21.44 -13.99
CA ASN A 95 -13.92 -21.38 -15.36
C ASN A 95 -12.87 -21.86 -16.38
N PRO A 96 -12.59 -23.18 -16.46
CA PRO A 96 -11.57 -23.71 -17.38
C PRO A 96 -11.86 -23.43 -18.87
N SER A 97 -13.11 -23.16 -19.23
CA SER A 97 -13.51 -22.74 -20.58
C SER A 97 -12.96 -21.37 -21.00
N LEU A 98 -12.32 -20.63 -20.10
CA LEU A 98 -11.57 -19.41 -20.42
C LEU A 98 -10.11 -19.72 -20.85
N CYS A 99 -9.67 -20.97 -20.72
CA CYS A 99 -8.32 -21.47 -21.03
C CYS A 99 -8.30 -22.42 -22.25
N LEU A 100 -9.30 -22.40 -23.12
CA LEU A 100 -9.53 -23.45 -24.14
C LEU A 100 -8.30 -23.86 -24.96
N TRP A 101 -7.37 -22.93 -25.20
CA TRP A 101 -6.19 -23.15 -26.06
C TRP A 101 -4.86 -22.85 -25.38
N ASP A 102 -4.88 -22.37 -24.13
CA ASP A 102 -3.69 -21.91 -23.42
C ASP A 102 -3.54 -22.68 -22.10
N ASN A 103 -2.30 -23.00 -21.73
CA ASN A 103 -2.04 -23.45 -20.37
C ASN A 103 -2.28 -22.30 -19.39
N ARG A 104 -3.03 -22.56 -18.31
CA ARG A 104 -3.28 -21.58 -17.24
C ARG A 104 -1.99 -20.93 -16.72
N LYS A 105 -0.93 -21.72 -16.51
CA LYS A 105 0.36 -21.19 -16.03
C LYS A 105 0.96 -20.19 -17.01
N ASP A 106 0.83 -20.44 -18.31
CA ASP A 106 1.36 -19.57 -19.36
C ASP A 106 0.54 -18.27 -19.43
N ILE A 107 -0.80 -18.35 -19.30
CA ILE A 107 -1.66 -17.16 -19.21
C ILE A 107 -1.23 -16.27 -18.02
N ILE A 108 -1.01 -16.87 -16.85
CA ILE A 108 -0.63 -16.10 -15.65
C ILE A 108 0.78 -15.53 -15.78
N SER A 109 1.73 -16.31 -16.31
CA SER A 109 3.11 -15.83 -16.55
C SER A 109 3.13 -14.65 -17.52
N ASP A 110 2.44 -14.78 -18.66
CA ASP A 110 2.28 -13.71 -19.65
C ASP A 110 1.55 -12.49 -19.06
N PHE A 111 0.50 -12.72 -18.25
CA PHE A 111 -0.17 -11.64 -17.53
C PHE A 111 0.77 -10.88 -16.60
N LYS A 112 1.61 -11.56 -15.81
CA LYS A 112 2.57 -10.90 -14.89
C LYS A 112 3.65 -10.12 -15.64
N GLY A 113 4.04 -10.56 -16.84
CA GLY A 113 5.04 -9.89 -17.67
C GLY A 113 4.52 -8.65 -18.42
N LYS A 114 3.20 -8.43 -18.46
CA LYS A 114 2.56 -7.36 -19.22
C LYS A 114 2.55 -6.02 -18.51
N SER A 115 2.47 -4.94 -19.30
CA SER A 115 2.23 -3.60 -18.76
C SER A 115 0.87 -3.52 -18.03
N LEU A 116 0.70 -2.50 -17.17
CA LEU A 116 -0.58 -2.25 -16.50
C LEU A 116 -1.75 -2.19 -17.51
N LYS A 117 -1.57 -1.50 -18.63
CA LYS A 117 -2.59 -1.33 -19.67
C LYS A 117 -3.00 -2.66 -20.31
N GLU A 118 -2.03 -3.54 -20.56
CA GLU A 118 -2.30 -4.86 -21.14
C GLU A 118 -2.96 -5.80 -20.13
N ARG A 119 -2.58 -5.70 -18.84
CA ARG A 119 -3.25 -6.43 -17.75
C ARG A 119 -4.69 -5.97 -17.57
N TYR A 120 -4.93 -4.66 -17.57
CA TYR A 120 -6.27 -4.08 -17.59
C TYR A 120 -7.10 -4.59 -18.78
N LYS A 121 -6.54 -4.55 -20.00
CA LYS A 121 -7.19 -5.11 -21.20
C LYS A 121 -7.47 -6.61 -21.08
N THR A 122 -6.67 -7.38 -20.33
CA THR A 122 -6.97 -8.80 -20.09
C THR A 122 -8.26 -8.96 -19.29
N TYR A 123 -8.47 -8.13 -18.27
CA TYR A 123 -9.73 -8.10 -17.50
C TYR A 123 -10.92 -7.68 -18.38
N ILE A 124 -10.75 -6.66 -19.21
CA ILE A 124 -11.84 -6.20 -20.08
C ILE A 124 -12.17 -7.23 -21.17
N ASN A 125 -11.17 -7.77 -21.86
CA ASN A 125 -11.37 -8.58 -23.06
C ASN A 125 -11.55 -10.07 -22.76
N LYS A 126 -10.63 -10.66 -21.97
CA LYS A 126 -10.65 -12.11 -21.67
C LYS A 126 -11.71 -12.43 -20.63
N LEU A 127 -11.80 -11.60 -19.59
CA LEU A 127 -12.81 -11.75 -18.54
C LEU A 127 -14.13 -11.03 -18.89
N ARG A 128 -14.22 -10.30 -20.01
CA ARG A 128 -15.45 -9.60 -20.43
C ARG A 128 -16.03 -8.67 -19.36
N ILE A 129 -15.20 -8.12 -18.48
CA ILE A 129 -15.63 -7.10 -17.51
C ILE A 129 -15.88 -5.81 -18.29
N LYS A 130 -17.00 -5.12 -18.07
CA LYS A 130 -17.20 -3.85 -18.77
C LYS A 130 -16.21 -2.82 -18.23
N GLU A 131 -15.76 -1.91 -19.09
CA GLU A 131 -14.76 -0.90 -18.72
C GLU A 131 -15.17 -0.10 -17.47
N GLY A 132 -16.43 0.31 -17.40
CA GLY A 132 -17.00 1.02 -16.25
C GLY A 132 -17.11 0.17 -14.97
N ASP A 133 -17.21 -1.15 -15.08
CA ASP A 133 -17.35 -2.04 -13.92
C ASP A 133 -16.05 -2.14 -13.11
N PHE A 134 -14.90 -1.89 -13.74
CA PHE A 134 -13.58 -1.90 -13.09
C PHE A 134 -13.40 -0.71 -12.14
N PHE A 135 -14.10 0.40 -12.43
CA PHE A 135 -14.10 1.63 -11.64
C PHE A 135 -15.50 1.96 -11.11
N ASP A 136 -16.34 0.93 -10.91
CA ASP A 136 -17.70 1.11 -10.40
C ASP A 136 -17.72 1.20 -8.86
N PHE A 137 -17.73 2.43 -8.37
CA PHE A 137 -17.83 2.72 -6.94
C PHE A 137 -19.26 2.67 -6.39
N SER A 138 -20.28 2.31 -7.19
CA SER A 138 -21.69 2.29 -6.77
C SER A 138 -21.97 1.40 -5.55
N ALA A 139 -21.10 0.42 -5.30
CA ALA A 139 -21.14 -0.46 -4.13
C ALA A 139 -20.92 0.26 -2.79
N PHE A 140 -20.25 1.41 -2.81
CA PHE A 140 -19.81 2.10 -1.60
C PHE A 140 -20.78 3.20 -1.18
N LYS A 141 -20.55 3.77 0.01
CA LYS A 141 -21.30 4.93 0.50
C LYS A 141 -21.13 6.14 -0.42
N LEU A 142 -22.11 7.05 -0.40
CA LEU A 142 -22.18 8.21 -1.30
C LEU A 142 -20.95 9.11 -1.24
N ASP A 143 -20.33 9.26 -0.07
CA ASP A 143 -19.09 10.02 0.11
C ASP A 143 -17.93 9.44 -0.70
N ILE A 144 -17.78 8.12 -0.72
CA ILE A 144 -16.77 7.42 -1.53
C ILE A 144 -17.09 7.53 -3.02
N GLN A 145 -18.36 7.39 -3.39
CA GLN A 145 -18.80 7.57 -4.78
C GLN A 145 -18.47 8.97 -5.29
N LEU A 146 -18.76 10.01 -4.50
CA LEU A 146 -18.45 11.39 -4.85
C LEU A 146 -16.94 11.64 -4.92
N LYS A 147 -16.17 11.07 -3.98
CA LYS A 147 -14.71 11.19 -3.93
C LYS A 147 -14.04 10.62 -5.19
N TYR A 148 -14.58 9.55 -5.76
CA TYR A 148 -13.99 8.82 -6.90
C TYR A 148 -14.83 8.85 -8.17
N LYS A 149 -15.82 9.76 -8.26
CA LYS A 149 -16.79 9.82 -9.38
C LYS A 149 -16.14 9.87 -10.77
N ASN A 150 -14.99 10.51 -10.88
CA ASN A 150 -14.28 10.71 -12.14
C ASN A 150 -13.00 9.87 -12.23
N PHE A 151 -12.76 8.98 -11.26
CA PHE A 151 -11.55 8.16 -11.25
C PHE A 151 -11.58 7.15 -12.40
N ASN A 152 -10.52 7.09 -13.19
CA ASN A 152 -10.45 6.26 -14.40
C ASN A 152 -9.09 5.53 -14.55
N PHE A 153 -8.89 4.90 -15.70
CA PHE A 153 -7.65 4.17 -15.99
C PHE A 153 -6.44 5.11 -16.05
N GLU A 154 -6.59 6.31 -16.61
CA GLU A 154 -5.51 7.29 -16.69
C GLU A 154 -4.99 7.68 -15.31
N ASP A 155 -5.89 7.86 -14.32
CA ASP A 155 -5.51 8.13 -12.93
C ASP A 155 -4.71 6.98 -12.32
N LEU A 156 -5.13 5.74 -12.56
CA LEU A 156 -4.40 4.55 -12.12
C LEU A 156 -3.04 4.43 -12.81
N GLU A 157 -2.97 4.74 -14.10
CA GLU A 157 -1.73 4.76 -14.87
C GLU A 157 -0.74 5.80 -14.32
N GLU A 158 -1.23 6.98 -13.92
CA GLU A 158 -0.40 8.01 -13.28
C GLU A 158 0.19 7.53 -11.94
N ILE A 159 -0.53 6.75 -11.15
CA ILE A 159 0.02 6.11 -9.93
C ILE A 159 1.15 5.14 -10.30
N TYR A 160 1.00 4.36 -11.36
CA TYR A 160 2.05 3.43 -11.81
C TYR A 160 3.25 4.15 -12.44
N LYS A 161 3.05 5.27 -13.12
CA LYS A 161 4.15 6.14 -13.57
C LYS A 161 4.95 6.68 -12.39
N LYS A 162 4.28 7.07 -11.29
CA LYS A 162 4.95 7.45 -10.04
C LYS A 162 5.76 6.29 -9.46
N ARG A 163 5.19 5.07 -9.40
CA ARG A 163 5.91 3.85 -8.98
C ARG A 163 7.16 3.60 -9.82
N HIS A 164 7.04 3.66 -11.15
CA HIS A 164 8.17 3.47 -12.06
C HIS A 164 9.28 4.50 -11.80
N LYS A 165 8.92 5.78 -11.61
CA LYS A 165 9.89 6.80 -11.21
C LYS A 165 10.57 6.45 -9.88
N VAL A 166 9.84 6.03 -8.85
CA VAL A 166 10.45 5.60 -7.58
C VAL A 166 11.42 4.43 -7.75
N ALA A 167 11.11 3.48 -8.63
CA ALA A 167 11.94 2.28 -8.84
C ALA A 167 13.24 2.56 -9.62
N HIS A 168 13.22 3.54 -10.53
CA HIS A 168 14.33 3.77 -11.48
C HIS A 168 15.02 5.12 -11.33
N THR A 169 14.43 6.04 -10.58
CA THR A 169 15.06 7.30 -10.20
C THR A 169 15.15 7.31 -8.67
N ASP A 170 16.26 7.74 -8.10
CA ASP A 170 16.41 7.98 -6.64
C ASP A 170 15.50 9.12 -6.12
N GLY A 171 14.45 9.46 -6.89
CA GLY A 171 13.53 10.54 -6.65
C GLY A 171 12.48 10.20 -5.60
N TYR A 172 12.31 11.11 -4.64
CA TYR A 172 11.22 11.10 -3.69
C TYR A 172 9.96 11.72 -4.33
N ILE A 173 9.15 10.88 -5.00
CA ILE A 173 7.94 11.30 -5.72
C ILE A 173 6.82 11.68 -4.75
N LEU A 174 6.54 10.81 -3.76
CA LEU A 174 5.58 11.13 -2.71
C LEU A 174 6.20 12.07 -1.69
N LYS A 175 5.50 13.18 -1.42
CA LYS A 175 5.97 14.25 -0.54
C LYS A 175 5.32 14.21 0.83
N SER A 176 4.17 13.54 0.96
CA SER A 176 3.38 13.52 2.19
C SER A 176 2.76 12.16 2.48
N TYR A 177 2.49 11.91 3.76
CA TYR A 177 1.73 10.74 4.20
C TYR A 177 0.30 10.74 3.68
N SER A 178 -0.33 11.93 3.57
CA SER A 178 -1.69 12.06 3.02
C SER A 178 -1.79 11.55 1.58
N GLU A 179 -0.76 11.79 0.74
CA GLU A 179 -0.73 11.22 -0.62
C GLU A 179 -0.69 9.69 -0.59
N LEU A 180 0.15 9.11 0.28
CA LEU A 180 0.23 7.65 0.42
C LEU A 180 -1.12 7.06 0.88
N VAL A 181 -1.77 7.68 1.88
CA VAL A 181 -3.08 7.25 2.38
C VAL A 181 -4.15 7.32 1.29
N LYS A 182 -4.16 8.37 0.46
CA LYS A 182 -5.09 8.46 -0.69
C LYS A 182 -4.86 7.34 -1.70
N ILE A 183 -3.60 7.04 -2.02
CA ILE A 183 -3.25 5.94 -2.93
C ILE A 183 -3.62 4.58 -2.32
N SER A 184 -3.41 4.40 -1.01
CA SER A 184 -3.82 3.19 -0.29
C SER A 184 -5.32 2.97 -0.34
N ASP A 185 -6.10 4.02 -0.02
CA ASP A 185 -7.56 3.95 -0.02
C ASP A 185 -8.11 3.56 -1.40
N ILE A 186 -7.58 4.13 -2.50
CA ILE A 186 -8.03 3.76 -3.84
C ILE A 186 -7.69 2.32 -4.20
N PHE A 187 -6.48 1.82 -3.90
CA PHE A 187 -6.14 0.41 -4.15
C PHE A 187 -7.05 -0.54 -3.38
N GLN A 188 -7.35 -0.24 -2.11
CA GLN A 188 -8.30 -1.03 -1.33
C GLN A 188 -9.68 -1.07 -1.99
N LYS A 189 -10.20 0.06 -2.49
CA LYS A 189 -11.49 0.09 -3.19
C LYS A 189 -11.45 -0.70 -4.49
N LEU A 190 -10.39 -0.57 -5.30
CA LEU A 190 -10.23 -1.31 -6.55
C LEU A 190 -10.20 -2.82 -6.31
N ILE A 191 -9.46 -3.27 -5.28
CA ILE A 191 -9.43 -4.68 -4.87
C ILE A 191 -10.83 -5.18 -4.53
N LEU A 192 -11.58 -4.41 -3.73
CA LEU A 192 -12.95 -4.78 -3.35
C LEU A 192 -13.92 -4.79 -4.54
N ILE A 193 -13.79 -3.84 -5.47
CA ILE A 193 -14.57 -3.81 -6.72
C ILE A 193 -14.30 -5.08 -7.52
N LEU A 194 -13.03 -5.41 -7.76
CA LEU A 194 -12.66 -6.59 -8.53
C LEU A 194 -13.08 -7.89 -7.85
N ALA A 195 -12.93 -7.98 -6.53
CA ALA A 195 -13.40 -9.13 -5.77
C ALA A 195 -14.94 -9.29 -5.88
N ARG A 196 -15.69 -8.19 -5.80
CA ARG A 196 -17.15 -8.18 -6.00
C ARG A 196 -17.54 -8.59 -7.41
N GLN A 197 -16.86 -8.06 -8.43
CA GLN A 197 -17.07 -8.47 -9.82
C GLN A 197 -16.80 -9.96 -9.99
N ALA A 198 -15.75 -10.46 -9.35
CA ALA A 198 -15.40 -11.86 -9.44
C ALA A 198 -16.44 -12.79 -8.81
N MET A 199 -16.95 -12.40 -7.64
CA MET A 199 -18.05 -13.10 -6.97
C MET A 199 -19.33 -13.06 -7.81
N ASN A 200 -19.72 -11.90 -8.30
CA ASN A 200 -20.99 -11.74 -9.03
C ASN A 200 -21.00 -12.48 -10.36
N LYS A 201 -19.85 -12.54 -11.06
CA LYS A 201 -19.77 -13.08 -12.41
C LYS A 201 -19.31 -14.53 -12.48
N TRP A 202 -18.43 -14.95 -11.58
CA TRP A 202 -17.83 -16.28 -11.58
C TRP A 202 -18.00 -17.05 -10.28
N SER A 203 -18.78 -16.52 -9.32
CA SER A 203 -19.04 -17.16 -8.03
C SER A 203 -17.78 -17.47 -7.23
N ILE A 204 -16.75 -16.63 -7.37
CA ILE A 204 -15.50 -16.76 -6.63
C ILE A 204 -15.61 -16.02 -5.31
N GLU A 205 -15.46 -16.77 -4.22
CA GLU A 205 -15.36 -16.20 -2.89
C GLU A 205 -13.88 -15.96 -2.54
N THR A 206 -13.53 -14.70 -2.38
CA THR A 206 -12.31 -14.28 -1.70
C THR A 206 -12.62 -14.09 -0.22
N GLU A 207 -11.61 -14.16 0.66
CA GLU A 207 -11.77 -13.81 2.08
C GLU A 207 -12.43 -12.42 2.23
N LEU A 208 -12.06 -11.46 1.36
CA LEU A 208 -12.65 -10.12 1.31
C LEU A 208 -14.15 -10.13 1.00
N THR A 209 -14.60 -10.97 0.07
CA THR A 209 -16.04 -11.08 -0.25
C THR A 209 -16.86 -11.69 0.87
N ILE A 210 -16.26 -12.54 1.71
CA ILE A 210 -16.92 -13.06 2.92
C ILE A 210 -17.20 -11.92 3.90
N TYR A 211 -16.27 -10.97 4.04
CA TYR A 211 -16.47 -9.76 4.85
C TYR A 211 -17.50 -8.81 4.25
N LEU A 212 -17.63 -8.73 2.91
CA LEU A 212 -18.62 -7.87 2.25
C LEU A 212 -20.07 -8.40 2.36
N LYS A 213 -20.26 -9.69 2.70
CA LYS A 213 -21.58 -10.29 2.90
C LYS A 213 -22.13 -10.09 4.32
N LYS A 214 -21.29 -9.67 5.27
CA LYS A 214 -21.64 -9.39 6.67
C LYS A 214 -21.99 -7.91 6.85
#